data_AF-A0A3A3YYU5-F1
#
_entry.id   AF-A0A3A3YYU5-F1
#
_cell.length_a   1.000
_cell.length_b   1.000
_cell.length_c   1.000
_cell.angle_alpha   90.00
_cell.angle_beta   90.00
_cell.angle_gamma   90.00
#
_symmetry.space_group_name_H-M   'P 1'
#
loop_
_entity.id
_entity.type
_entity.pdbx_description
1 polymer ?
#
loop_
_entity_poly.entity_id
_entity_poly.type
_entity_poly.pdbx_seq_one_letter_code
_entity_poly.pdbx_strand_id
1 'polypeptide(L)'
;MAWVDYLGVQLPVSRMAGPAILQRGRAAGFAPTDLGAALAAVHLLVRASPSPGPAVFGPTLVEQVVGPDSQALVKSVERDYATVLQQSALPAGAAVQGGRLELLGYRIAGGSSGVRQVTLVERAPDANGVGQTYEVAVDVQWVDGDWRLVAPRDGRWENAFTWLDVAPQPYLVFGGA
;
A
#
# COMPACT_ATOMS: atom_id res chain seq x y z
N MET A 1 18.98 4.41 -0.10
CA MET A 1 17.78 3.55 -0.12
C MET A 1 18.16 2.16 0.34
N ALA A 2 17.21 1.43 0.92
CA ALA A 2 17.33 0.01 1.21
C ALA A 2 15.96 -0.66 0.98
N TRP A 3 15.93 -2.00 1.02
CA TRP A 3 14.72 -2.79 0.88
C TRP A 3 14.58 -3.70 2.09
N VAL A 4 13.34 -3.89 2.55
CA VAL A 4 13.02 -4.80 3.65
C VAL A 4 11.98 -5.82 3.19
N ASP A 5 12.16 -7.07 3.60
CA ASP A 5 11.12 -8.08 3.42
C ASP A 5 9.97 -7.83 4.39
N TYR A 6 8.76 -7.84 3.85
CA TYR A 6 7.53 -7.78 4.63
C TYR A 6 6.53 -8.79 4.06
N LEU A 7 6.46 -9.97 4.69
CA LEU A 7 5.59 -11.08 4.28
C LEU A 7 5.86 -11.52 2.83
N GLY A 8 7.14 -11.56 2.42
CA GLY A 8 7.54 -11.92 1.05
C GLY A 8 7.47 -10.78 0.04
N VAL A 9 6.97 -9.59 0.43
CA VAL A 9 6.98 -8.40 -0.41
C VAL A 9 8.18 -7.53 -0.06
N GLN A 10 8.96 -7.15 -1.07
CA GLN A 10 10.09 -6.23 -0.90
C GLN A 10 9.57 -4.79 -0.86
N LEU A 11 9.76 -4.10 0.27
CA LEU A 11 9.33 -2.72 0.46
C LEU A 11 10.51 -1.76 0.58
N PRO A 12 10.48 -0.61 -0.13
CA PRO A 12 11.57 0.36 -0.09
C PRO A 12 11.56 1.16 1.21
N VAL A 13 12.74 1.42 1.77
CA VAL A 13 12.92 2.27 2.96
C VAL A 13 14.04 3.29 2.76
N SER A 14 13.88 4.44 3.40
CA SER A 14 14.80 5.57 3.33
C SER A 14 15.12 6.12 4.71
N ARG A 15 16.40 6.30 5.02
CA ARG A 15 16.82 6.99 6.26
C ARG A 15 16.34 8.44 6.33
N MET A 16 16.13 9.08 5.17
CA MET A 16 15.71 10.49 5.09
C MET A 16 14.22 10.66 4.87
N ALA A 17 13.60 9.77 4.07
CA ALA A 17 12.20 9.91 3.66
C ALA A 17 11.24 8.97 4.42
N GLY A 18 11.76 8.06 5.23
CA GLY A 18 10.99 7.12 6.04
C GLY A 18 10.83 5.73 5.42
N PRO A 19 10.04 4.86 6.04
CA PRO A 19 9.48 5.04 7.38
C PRO A 19 10.59 5.12 8.44
N ALA A 20 10.48 6.06 9.38
CA ALA A 20 11.38 6.13 10.54
C ALA A 20 11.05 5.07 11.61
N ILE A 21 9.80 4.61 11.63
CA ILE A 21 9.28 3.65 12.59
C ILE A 21 8.79 2.42 11.82
N LEU A 22 9.38 1.26 12.12
CA LEU A 22 8.92 -0.06 11.69
C LEU A 22 8.75 -0.94 12.93
N GLN A 23 7.51 -1.09 13.40
CA GLN A 23 7.24 -1.80 14.64
C GLN A 23 5.89 -2.52 14.58
N ARG A 24 5.85 -3.76 15.11
CA ARG A 24 4.63 -4.59 15.16
C ARG A 24 3.93 -4.70 13.80
N GLY A 25 4.72 -4.85 12.74
CA GLY A 25 4.22 -4.94 11.38
C GLY A 25 3.74 -3.62 10.75
N ARG A 26 3.71 -2.50 11.49
CA ARG A 26 3.29 -1.18 10.98
C ARG A 26 4.48 -0.31 10.57
N ALA A 27 4.20 0.72 9.79
CA ALA A 27 5.18 1.68 9.29
C ALA A 27 4.67 3.12 9.48
N ALA A 28 5.50 4.01 10.01
CA ALA A 28 5.15 5.41 10.26
C ALA A 28 6.41 6.32 10.25
N GLY A 29 6.19 7.63 10.31
CA GLY A 29 7.24 8.64 10.34
C GLY A 29 7.85 8.84 8.96
N PHE A 30 7.00 9.09 7.96
CA PHE A 30 7.41 9.45 6.62
C PHE A 30 7.68 10.96 6.55
N ALA A 31 8.70 11.37 5.78
CA ALA A 31 9.04 12.78 5.67
C ALA A 31 7.97 13.54 4.84
N PRO A 32 7.76 14.85 5.08
CA PRO A 32 6.85 15.70 4.29
C PRO A 32 7.45 16.06 2.92
N THR A 33 7.89 15.06 2.16
CA THR A 33 8.46 15.16 0.83
C THR A 33 7.71 14.24 -0.13
N ASP A 34 7.84 14.48 -1.43
CA ASP A 34 7.25 13.64 -2.46
C ASP A 34 7.73 12.17 -2.35
N LEU A 35 9.02 11.96 -2.13
CA LEU A 35 9.54 10.62 -1.86
C LEU A 35 8.95 10.00 -0.58
N GLY A 36 8.75 10.79 0.48
CA GLY A 36 8.08 10.34 1.69
C GLY A 36 6.62 9.94 1.45
N ALA A 37 5.91 10.69 0.60
CA ALA A 37 4.55 10.37 0.18
C ALA A 37 4.50 9.05 -0.61
N ALA A 38 5.43 8.82 -1.53
CA ALA A 38 5.51 7.55 -2.28
C ALA A 38 5.82 6.34 -1.39
N LEU A 39 6.73 6.52 -0.42
CA LEU A 39 7.04 5.48 0.57
C LEU A 39 5.83 5.20 1.49
N ALA A 40 5.11 6.24 1.92
CA ALA A 40 3.89 6.08 2.69
C ALA A 40 2.82 5.31 1.90
N ALA A 41 2.61 5.68 0.64
CA ALA A 41 1.62 5.04 -0.23
C ALA A 41 1.85 3.51 -0.31
N VAL A 42 3.05 3.06 -0.66
CA VAL A 42 3.33 1.61 -0.78
C VAL A 42 3.28 0.90 0.57
N HIS A 43 3.81 1.49 1.63
CA HIS A 43 3.82 0.86 2.95
C HIS A 43 2.40 0.72 3.53
N LEU A 44 1.56 1.74 3.39
CA LEU A 44 0.21 1.77 3.91
C LEU A 44 -0.74 0.94 3.05
N LEU A 45 -0.60 0.95 1.72
CA LEU A 45 -1.34 0.06 0.81
C LEU A 45 -1.20 -1.40 1.25
N VAL A 46 0.04 -1.86 1.41
CA VAL A 46 0.31 -3.24 1.81
C VAL A 46 -0.17 -3.52 3.24
N ARG A 47 0.04 -2.60 4.19
CA ARG A 47 -0.33 -2.80 5.60
C ARG A 47 -1.83 -2.67 5.90
N ALA A 48 -2.57 -1.96 5.06
CA ALA A 48 -4.02 -1.81 5.13
C ALA A 48 -4.77 -2.84 4.26
N SER A 49 -4.04 -3.68 3.51
CA SER A 49 -4.61 -4.83 2.80
C SER A 49 -4.98 -5.98 3.77
N PRO A 50 -5.72 -7.00 3.31
CA PRO A 50 -6.07 -8.16 4.15
C PRO A 50 -4.87 -9.00 4.61
N SER A 51 -3.83 -9.14 3.77
CA SER A 51 -2.76 -10.14 3.95
C SER A 51 -1.98 -10.04 5.27
N PRO A 52 -1.64 -8.85 5.81
CA PRO A 52 -1.01 -8.71 7.13
C PRO A 52 -1.77 -9.29 8.32
N GLY A 53 -3.07 -9.53 8.17
CA GLY A 53 -3.94 -9.96 9.25
C GLY A 53 -4.39 -8.80 10.17
N PRO A 54 -5.43 -9.05 11.00
CA PRO A 54 -6.18 -8.00 11.69
C PRO A 54 -5.37 -7.23 12.75
N ALA A 55 -4.34 -7.87 13.32
CA ALA A 55 -3.44 -7.22 14.26
C ALA A 55 -2.63 -6.08 13.62
N VAL A 56 -2.47 -6.09 12.28
CA VAL A 56 -1.78 -5.04 11.54
C VAL A 56 -2.78 -4.18 10.77
N PHE A 57 -3.64 -4.77 9.94
CA PHE A 57 -4.53 -3.96 9.10
C PHE A 57 -5.56 -3.19 9.92
N GLY A 58 -6.05 -3.74 11.04
CA GLY A 58 -7.07 -3.07 11.87
C GLY A 58 -6.58 -1.72 12.40
N PRO A 59 -5.48 -1.69 13.19
CA PRO A 59 -4.89 -0.44 13.64
C PRO A 59 -4.39 0.46 12.49
N THR A 60 -3.93 -0.11 11.37
CA THR A 60 -3.51 0.68 10.20
C THR A 60 -4.70 1.41 9.56
N LEU A 61 -5.83 0.73 9.37
CA LEU A 61 -7.05 1.31 8.81
C LEU A 61 -7.66 2.37 9.73
N VAL A 62 -7.61 2.17 11.04
CA VAL A 62 -8.18 3.13 12.02
C VAL A 62 -7.29 4.35 12.20
N GLU A 63 -5.97 4.17 12.25
CA GLU A 63 -5.04 5.24 12.63
C GLU A 63 -4.35 5.88 11.41
N GLN A 64 -4.18 5.16 10.30
CA GLN A 64 -3.33 5.57 9.17
C GLN A 64 -4.08 5.72 7.85
N VAL A 65 -5.41 5.51 7.86
CA VAL A 65 -6.29 5.76 6.71
C VAL A 65 -7.31 6.85 7.04
N VAL A 66 -7.48 7.79 6.12
CA VAL A 66 -8.39 8.95 6.23
C VAL A 66 -9.34 9.00 5.03
N GLY A 67 -10.22 10.00 5.02
CA GLY A 67 -11.16 10.23 3.93
C GLY A 67 -12.56 9.62 4.17
N PRO A 68 -13.54 10.03 3.36
CA PRO A 68 -14.96 9.70 3.57
C PRO A 68 -15.24 8.19 3.50
N ASP A 69 -14.46 7.45 2.72
CA ASP A 69 -14.68 6.03 2.47
C ASP A 69 -13.89 5.10 3.43
N SER A 70 -13.21 5.65 4.44
CA SER A 70 -12.40 4.89 5.40
C SER A 70 -13.18 3.78 6.12
N GLN A 71 -14.42 4.06 6.56
CA GLN A 71 -15.27 3.04 7.19
C GLN A 71 -15.74 1.97 6.20
N ALA A 72 -15.95 2.32 4.94
CA ALA A 72 -16.28 1.34 3.91
C ALA A 72 -15.07 0.43 3.64
N LEU A 73 -13.86 0.99 3.62
CA LEU A 73 -12.61 0.24 3.47
C LEU A 73 -12.40 -0.77 4.58
N VAL A 74 -12.66 -0.40 5.84
CA VAL A 74 -12.59 -1.33 6.99
C VAL A 74 -13.46 -2.57 6.73
N LYS A 75 -14.73 -2.35 6.35
CA LYS A 75 -15.69 -3.44 6.08
C LYS A 75 -15.29 -4.29 4.87
N SER A 76 -14.66 -3.68 3.86
CA SER A 76 -14.16 -4.43 2.69
C SER A 76 -13.01 -5.33 3.09
N VAL A 77 -11.98 -4.78 3.74
CA VAL A 77 -10.78 -5.52 4.14
C VAL A 77 -11.10 -6.66 5.10
N GLU A 78 -12.00 -6.45 6.06
CA GLU A 78 -12.46 -7.52 6.96
C GLU A 78 -13.12 -8.67 6.22
N ARG A 79 -13.96 -8.36 5.21
CA ARG A 79 -14.64 -9.36 4.38
C ARG A 79 -13.67 -10.13 3.50
N ASP A 80 -12.75 -9.41 2.87
CA ASP A 80 -11.72 -9.99 2.02
C ASP A 80 -10.80 -10.90 2.85
N TYR A 81 -10.43 -10.48 4.06
CA TYR A 81 -9.67 -11.30 4.99
C TYR A 81 -10.41 -12.59 5.38
N ALA A 82 -11.71 -12.50 5.71
CA ALA A 82 -12.52 -13.68 6.00
C ALA A 82 -12.55 -14.66 4.82
N THR A 83 -12.66 -14.14 3.59
CA THR A 83 -12.62 -14.94 2.36
C THR A 83 -11.27 -15.65 2.20
N VAL A 84 -10.15 -14.94 2.41
CA VAL A 84 -8.81 -15.52 2.31
C VAL A 84 -8.58 -16.61 3.36
N LEU A 85 -9.04 -16.42 4.60
CA LEU A 85 -8.93 -17.45 5.65
C LEU A 85 -9.71 -18.72 5.28
N GLN A 86 -10.94 -18.57 4.75
CA GLN A 86 -11.76 -19.69 4.30
C GLN A 86 -11.09 -20.49 3.18
N GLN A 87 -10.45 -19.80 2.22
CA GLN A 87 -9.79 -20.43 1.08
C GLN A 87 -8.45 -21.07 1.45
N SER A 88 -7.74 -20.51 2.42
CA SER A 88 -6.37 -20.93 2.78
C SER A 88 -6.31 -21.92 3.96
N ALA A 89 -7.45 -22.22 4.59
CA ALA A 89 -7.54 -23.03 5.81
C ALA A 89 -6.60 -22.56 6.94
N LEU A 90 -6.32 -21.26 7.00
CA LEU A 90 -5.46 -20.64 8.02
C LEU A 90 -6.25 -20.34 9.29
N PRO A 91 -5.61 -20.35 10.48
CA PRO A 91 -6.28 -19.96 11.71
C PRO A 91 -6.63 -18.46 11.72
N ALA A 92 -7.67 -18.11 12.47
CA ALA A 92 -8.06 -16.72 12.65
C ALA A 92 -6.90 -15.87 13.20
N GLY A 93 -6.70 -14.69 12.62
CA GLY A 93 -5.62 -13.78 12.99
C GLY A 93 -4.29 -14.04 12.29
N ALA A 94 -4.15 -15.13 11.53
CA ALA A 94 -2.95 -15.41 10.76
C ALA A 94 -2.72 -14.34 9.68
N ALA A 95 -1.45 -13.98 9.49
CA ALA A 95 -1.00 -13.30 8.28
C ALA A 95 -0.93 -14.30 7.11
N VAL A 96 -1.14 -13.79 5.91
CA VAL A 96 -1.06 -14.49 4.64
C VAL A 96 0.19 -13.97 3.95
N GLN A 97 0.97 -14.88 3.36
CA GLN A 97 2.14 -14.48 2.56
C GLN A 97 1.66 -13.54 1.44
N GLY A 98 2.29 -12.37 1.30
CA GLY A 98 1.86 -11.26 0.44
C GLY A 98 2.00 -11.52 -1.06
N GLY A 99 2.27 -12.76 -1.46
CA GLY A 99 2.45 -13.16 -2.84
C GLY A 99 3.74 -12.62 -3.46
N ARG A 100 3.86 -12.79 -4.78
CA ARG A 100 5.03 -12.41 -5.58
C ARG A 100 4.85 -11.01 -6.18
N LEU A 101 4.61 -10.01 -5.32
CA LEU A 101 4.50 -8.61 -5.73
C LEU A 101 5.90 -8.02 -5.93
N GLU A 102 6.14 -7.44 -7.10
CA GLU A 102 7.35 -6.74 -7.47
C GLU A 102 7.02 -5.26 -7.74
N LEU A 103 7.59 -4.35 -6.95
CA LEU A 103 7.40 -2.92 -7.14
C LEU A 103 8.39 -2.40 -8.20
N LEU A 104 7.87 -1.90 -9.31
CA LEU A 104 8.68 -1.41 -10.43
C LEU A 104 9.03 0.07 -10.28
N GLY A 105 8.10 0.87 -9.74
CA GLY A 105 8.33 2.30 -9.55
C GLY A 105 7.09 3.05 -9.09
N TYR A 106 7.18 4.38 -9.17
CA TYR A 106 6.09 5.27 -8.80
C TYR A 106 6.07 6.55 -9.64
N ARG A 107 4.92 7.21 -9.68
CA ARG A 107 4.72 8.56 -10.19
C ARG A 107 3.99 9.37 -9.14
N ILE A 108 4.30 10.67 -9.06
CA ILE A 108 3.61 11.59 -8.18
C ILE A 108 3.00 12.66 -9.06
N ALA A 109 1.69 12.82 -8.94
CA ALA A 109 1.00 13.99 -9.45
C ALA A 109 0.75 14.96 -8.30
N GLY A 110 0.89 16.25 -8.61
CA GLY A 110 0.58 17.31 -7.67
C GLY A 110 -0.91 17.27 -7.28
N GLY A 111 -1.18 17.34 -5.97
CA GLY A 111 -2.50 17.60 -5.42
C GLY A 111 -2.58 19.01 -4.82
N SER A 112 -3.70 19.34 -4.17
CA SER A 112 -3.78 20.51 -3.29
C SER A 112 -2.70 20.48 -2.19
N SER A 113 -2.47 21.61 -1.52
CA SER A 113 -1.52 21.66 -0.39
C SER A 113 -1.84 20.54 0.62
N GLY A 114 -0.88 19.67 0.89
CA GLY A 114 -1.04 18.55 1.83
C GLY A 114 -1.63 17.26 1.25
N VAL A 115 -1.95 17.18 -0.04
CA VAL A 115 -2.36 15.92 -0.71
C VAL A 115 -1.39 15.59 -1.84
N ARG A 116 -1.09 14.31 -2.03
CA ARG A 116 -0.34 13.77 -3.17
C ARG A 116 -1.08 12.59 -3.76
N GLN A 117 -1.28 12.63 -5.08
CA GLN A 117 -1.69 11.45 -5.81
C GLN A 117 -0.44 10.66 -6.19
N VAL A 118 -0.35 9.43 -5.69
CA VAL A 118 0.75 8.51 -5.95
C VAL A 118 0.23 7.38 -6.82
N THR A 119 0.85 7.20 -7.98
CA THR A 119 0.64 6.01 -8.80
C THR A 119 1.82 5.08 -8.60
N LEU A 120 1.57 3.89 -8.05
CA LEU A 120 2.56 2.82 -7.97
C LEU A 120 2.46 1.98 -9.24
N VAL A 121 3.60 1.50 -9.74
CA VAL A 121 3.65 0.52 -10.83
C VAL A 121 4.21 -0.77 -10.24
N GLU A 122 3.43 -1.84 -10.31
CA GLU A 122 3.79 -3.12 -9.74
C GLU A 122 3.51 -4.27 -10.70
N ARG A 123 4.22 -5.37 -10.49
CA ARG A 123 3.98 -6.63 -11.15
C ARG A 123 3.54 -7.65 -10.12
N ALA A 124 2.40 -8.27 -10.37
CA ALA A 124 1.82 -9.30 -9.51
C ALA A 124 1.21 -10.43 -10.33
N PRO A 125 1.20 -11.68 -9.85
CA PRO A 125 0.50 -12.76 -10.53
C PRO A 125 -1.01 -12.51 -10.52
N ASP A 126 -1.67 -12.77 -11.65
CA ASP A 126 -3.13 -12.90 -11.70
C ASP A 126 -3.61 -14.20 -11.04
N ALA A 127 -4.92 -14.45 -11.10
CA ALA A 127 -5.54 -15.65 -10.53
C ALA A 127 -5.00 -16.98 -11.12
N ASN A 128 -4.37 -16.95 -12.31
CA ASN A 128 -3.76 -18.10 -12.96
C ASN A 128 -2.25 -18.19 -12.71
N GLY A 129 -1.68 -17.29 -11.91
CA GLY A 129 -0.25 -17.24 -11.62
C GLY A 129 0.58 -16.54 -12.70
N VAL A 130 -0.06 -15.91 -13.70
CA VAL A 130 0.64 -15.20 -14.78
C VAL A 130 0.98 -13.79 -14.30
N GLY A 131 2.25 -13.39 -14.39
CA GLY A 131 2.69 -12.09 -13.92
C GLY A 131 2.18 -10.94 -14.79
N GLN A 132 1.21 -10.18 -14.28
CA GLN A 132 0.60 -9.00 -14.90
C GLN A 132 1.18 -7.70 -14.31
N THR A 133 1.10 -6.62 -15.08
CA THR A 133 1.48 -5.28 -14.61
C THR A 133 0.24 -4.48 -14.22
N TYR A 134 0.31 -3.78 -13.10
CA TYR A 134 -0.76 -2.95 -12.59
C TYR A 134 -0.24 -1.56 -12.25
N GLU A 135 -1.11 -0.57 -12.47
CA GLU A 135 -1.02 0.73 -11.82
C GLU A 135 -1.94 0.75 -10.62
N VAL A 136 -1.41 1.24 -9.49
CA VAL A 136 -2.19 1.44 -8.27
C VAL A 136 -2.18 2.93 -7.94
N ALA A 137 -3.29 3.61 -8.19
CA ALA A 137 -3.44 5.03 -7.91
C ALA A 137 -4.09 5.25 -6.54
N VAL A 138 -3.33 5.85 -5.62
CA VAL A 138 -3.80 6.19 -4.27
C VAL A 138 -3.45 7.63 -3.94
N ASP A 139 -4.30 8.28 -3.16
CA ASP A 139 -3.97 9.57 -2.59
C ASP A 139 -3.40 9.38 -1.18
N VAL A 140 -2.42 10.20 -0.82
CA VAL A 140 -1.94 10.34 0.56
C VAL A 140 -2.10 11.79 1.01
N GLN A 141 -2.46 11.98 2.27
CA GLN A 141 -2.69 13.27 2.88
C GLN A 141 -1.77 13.46 4.10
N TRP A 142 -1.14 14.64 4.18
CA TRP A 142 -0.34 15.01 5.34
C TRP A 142 -1.25 15.41 6.50
N VAL A 143 -1.25 14.62 7.57
CA VAL A 143 -2.10 14.81 8.75
C VAL A 143 -1.28 14.55 10.01
N ASP A 144 -1.28 15.51 10.93
CA ASP A 144 -0.65 15.42 12.25
C ASP A 144 0.81 14.95 12.22
N GLY A 145 1.57 15.43 11.23
CA GLY A 145 3.01 15.18 11.12
C GLY A 145 3.40 13.87 10.41
N ASP A 146 2.47 13.20 9.74
CA ASP A 146 2.77 12.02 8.92
C ASP A 146 1.86 11.96 7.67
N TRP A 147 2.25 11.16 6.69
CA TRP A 147 1.39 10.82 5.56
C TRP A 147 0.38 9.73 5.96
N ARG A 148 -0.89 10.00 5.72
CA ARG A 148 -2.00 9.04 5.85
C ARG A 148 -2.49 8.66 4.46
N LEU A 149 -2.89 7.41 4.29
CA LEU A 149 -3.52 6.98 3.05
C LEU A 149 -4.96 7.53 3.01
N VAL A 150 -5.39 8.06 1.89
CA VAL A 150 -6.81 8.36 1.65
C VAL A 150 -7.49 7.09 1.15
N ALA A 151 -8.58 6.70 1.79
CA ALA A 151 -9.33 5.51 1.41
C ALA A 151 -9.74 5.59 -0.07
N PRO A 152 -9.59 4.49 -0.84
CA PRO A 152 -10.00 4.47 -2.24
C PRO A 152 -11.52 4.61 -2.34
N ARG A 153 -11.98 5.06 -3.50
CA ARG A 153 -13.41 5.28 -3.79
C ARG A 153 -14.25 4.06 -3.38
N ASP A 154 -15.38 4.31 -2.73
CA ASP A 154 -16.31 3.30 -2.20
C ASP A 154 -15.69 2.33 -1.16
N GLY A 155 -14.47 2.62 -0.68
CA GLY A 155 -13.75 1.78 0.27
C GLY A 155 -13.27 0.46 -0.34
N ARG A 156 -12.92 0.48 -1.63
CA ARG A 156 -12.64 -0.72 -2.42
C ARG A 156 -11.29 -0.63 -3.11
N TRP A 157 -10.40 -1.57 -2.81
CA TRP A 157 -9.06 -1.56 -3.37
C TRP A 157 -9.08 -1.70 -4.88
N GLU A 158 -9.99 -2.49 -5.46
CA GLU A 158 -10.12 -2.66 -6.91
C GLU A 158 -10.33 -1.34 -7.67
N ASN A 159 -10.86 -0.30 -7.01
CA ASN A 159 -11.03 1.01 -7.60
C ASN A 159 -9.71 1.82 -7.71
N ALA A 160 -8.65 1.37 -7.03
CA ALA A 160 -7.30 1.93 -7.13
C ALA A 160 -6.45 1.24 -8.21
N PHE A 161 -6.82 0.02 -8.65
CA PHE A 161 -6.01 -0.80 -9.55
C PHE A 161 -6.47 -0.64 -11.00
N THR A 162 -5.50 -0.48 -11.89
CA THR A 162 -5.69 -0.53 -13.35
C THR A 162 -4.73 -1.56 -13.92
N TRP A 163 -5.25 -2.56 -14.62
CA TRP A 163 -4.40 -3.51 -15.36
C TRP A 163 -3.84 -2.84 -16.62
N LEU A 164 -2.61 -3.24 -16.97
CA LEU A 164 -1.87 -2.67 -18.08
C LEU A 164 -1.32 -3.78 -18.99
N ASP A 165 -1.55 -3.63 -20.28
CA ASP A 165 -0.90 -4.44 -21.33
C ASP A 165 0.63 -4.24 -21.35
N VAL A 166 1.08 -3.00 -21.07
CA VAL A 166 2.50 -2.60 -21.07
C VAL A 166 2.74 -1.64 -19.91
N ALA A 167 3.87 -1.80 -19.20
CA ALA A 167 4.25 -0.89 -18.12
C ALA A 167 4.38 0.55 -18.65
N PRO A 168 3.62 1.52 -18.12
CA PRO A 168 3.65 2.90 -18.57
C PRO A 168 4.99 3.53 -18.21
N GLN A 169 5.53 4.34 -19.12
CA GLN A 169 6.77 5.09 -18.90
C GLN A 169 6.50 6.58 -19.14
N PRO A 170 7.19 7.50 -18.43
CA PRO A 170 8.21 7.24 -17.42
C PRO A 170 7.64 7.04 -16.00
N TYR A 171 8.26 6.18 -15.19
CA TYR A 171 8.12 6.15 -13.72
C TYR A 171 9.47 6.35 -13.03
N LEU A 172 9.44 6.80 -11.78
CA LEU A 172 10.62 6.88 -10.91
C LEU A 172 10.85 5.54 -10.21
N VAL A 173 12.11 5.11 -10.12
CA VAL A 173 12.49 3.90 -9.37
C VAL A 173 12.86 4.29 -7.95
N PHE A 174 12.41 3.52 -6.95
CA PHE A 174 12.86 3.70 -5.58
C PHE A 174 14.38 3.41 -5.47
N GLY A 175 15.17 4.48 -5.41
CA GLY A 175 16.65 4.41 -5.36
C GLY A 175 17.36 4.67 -6.68
N GLY A 176 16.63 4.99 -7.76
CA GLY A 176 17.19 5.56 -8.99
C GLY A 176 17.17 7.09 -8.95
N ALA A 177 18.28 7.70 -9.36
CA ALA A 177 18.32 9.08 -9.83
C ALA A 177 18.28 9.07 -11.37
#